data_AF-A0A353JAS5-F1
#
_entry.id   AF-A0A353JAS5-F1
#
_cell.length_a   1.000
_cell.length_b   1.000
_cell.length_c   1.000
_cell.angle_alpha   90.00
_cell.angle_beta   90.00
_cell.angle_gamma   90.00
#
_symmetry.space_group_name_H-M   'P 1'
#
loop_
_entity.id
_entity.type
_entity.pdbx_description
1 polymer ?
#
loop_
_entity_poly.entity_id
_entity_poly.type
_entity_poly.pdbx_seq_one_letter_code
_entity_poly.pdbx_strand_id
1 'polypeptide(L)'
;MKKQLLLITSSILALVSLGGCDGDNSAKLEEVEKALKNTEGAVNFSGTLTSLDIDEGTSEDEGDVDVTITDTFFEWSKNYNDGIGNPVSYRYTLKKDSDGYMSYDQLTIMNQVVNSRFINPGSDKEMLYDDYCYNPLKLLKVEDFEIIDGRYFLKSGAASVFNGLMSMCSTSMWHYYECEVSTASFEIENGTFKSVTFVTKPQSNGYYVPSDFCYDATLDILFPGEITETPVTVKTHRSEHDILKNALDNFQSKIAGGNYTVHVVDKEDGGSFYGEYDVYATEDNLLTSFRPAIYPYVEGFDKQEDGSFRKYYLYLYDETSSSGTTTHSRGDKAYVTEKSKYYSIKRSDIEMTFSGFAPEFFIKSGSSFTTSNSFIIDQITRLVCPFTEKLDEYMTPNRLTFNLDDSNEIVSWGFKMFDYYSGYADTFTYTLKDVGTTVIPTVEEMLKANQESED
;
A
#
# COMPACT_ATOMS: atom_id res chain seq x y z
N MET A 1 -0.76 29.80 -0.54
CA MET A 1 0.11 29.38 -1.66
C MET A 1 1.10 30.50 -1.98
N LYS A 2 2.38 30.33 -1.61
CA LYS A 2 3.47 31.23 -2.03
C LYS A 2 3.93 30.74 -3.40
N LYS A 3 3.85 31.60 -4.42
CA LYS A 3 4.53 31.38 -5.71
C LYS A 3 6.04 31.50 -5.45
N GLN A 4 6.76 30.39 -5.44
CA GLN A 4 8.21 30.44 -5.62
C GLN A 4 8.49 30.22 -7.11
N LEU A 5 9.26 31.16 -7.66
CA LEU A 5 9.57 31.28 -9.07
C LEU A 5 10.60 30.19 -9.42
N LEU A 6 10.18 29.18 -10.19
CA LEU A 6 11.06 28.17 -10.78
C LEU A 6 12.09 28.86 -11.69
N LEU A 7 13.36 28.74 -11.34
CA LEU A 7 14.51 29.24 -12.12
C LEU A 7 15.56 28.15 -12.37
N ILE A 8 15.18 26.88 -12.24
CA ILE A 8 16.15 25.79 -12.04
C ILE A 8 16.62 25.14 -13.35
N THR A 9 15.84 25.10 -14.43
CA THR A 9 16.25 24.37 -15.64
C THR A 9 17.00 25.20 -16.68
N SER A 10 16.75 26.51 -16.78
CA SER A 10 17.40 27.38 -17.78
C SER A 10 18.81 27.87 -17.38
N SER A 11 19.15 27.77 -16.10
CA SER A 11 20.40 28.31 -15.55
C SER A 11 21.59 27.36 -15.72
N ILE A 12 21.34 26.03 -15.74
CA ILE A 12 22.40 25.01 -15.78
C ILE A 12 22.99 24.86 -17.20
N LEU A 13 22.21 25.08 -18.26
CA LEU A 13 22.69 25.04 -19.65
C LEU A 13 23.39 26.33 -20.13
N ALA A 14 23.30 27.43 -19.38
CA ALA A 14 23.84 28.74 -19.78
C ALA A 14 25.21 29.09 -19.15
N LEU A 15 25.75 28.26 -18.26
CA LEU A 15 26.97 28.56 -17.47
C LEU A 15 28.30 28.10 -18.13
N VAL A 16 28.27 27.60 -19.37
CA VAL A 16 29.50 27.30 -20.13
C VAL A 16 30.07 28.57 -20.76
N SER A 17 30.53 29.52 -19.93
CA SER A 17 31.24 30.71 -20.39
C SER A 17 32.16 31.28 -19.32
N LEU A 18 33.40 30.78 -19.33
CA LEU A 18 34.68 31.45 -18.98
C LEU A 18 34.86 32.02 -17.56
N GLY A 19 35.72 31.35 -16.78
CA GLY A 19 36.42 31.95 -15.64
C GLY A 19 37.43 30.99 -15.02
N GLY A 20 38.71 31.10 -15.42
CA GLY A 20 39.79 30.23 -14.94
C GLY A 20 40.34 30.62 -13.55
N CYS A 21 40.72 29.60 -12.77
CA CYS A 21 41.73 29.65 -11.72
C CYS A 21 42.23 28.23 -11.42
N ASP A 22 43.30 27.79 -12.10
CA ASP A 22 43.90 26.45 -11.99
C ASP A 22 44.58 26.15 -10.63
N GLY A 23 44.60 27.11 -9.68
CA GLY A 23 45.19 26.92 -8.35
C GLY A 23 44.25 26.38 -7.28
N ASP A 24 42.94 26.40 -7.51
CA ASP A 24 41.90 26.06 -6.52
C ASP A 24 41.32 24.63 -6.74
N ASN A 25 41.52 24.07 -7.94
CA ASN A 25 40.99 22.76 -8.29
C ASN A 25 41.74 21.59 -7.61
N SER A 26 43.05 21.70 -7.36
CA SER A 26 43.81 20.58 -6.75
C SER A 26 43.42 20.33 -5.29
N ALA A 27 43.31 21.39 -4.47
CA ALA A 27 42.91 21.28 -3.06
C ALA A 27 41.46 20.79 -2.91
N LYS A 28 40.58 21.18 -3.84
CA LYS A 28 39.18 20.70 -3.88
C LYS A 28 39.05 19.25 -4.34
N LEU A 29 39.92 18.79 -5.25
CA LEU A 29 39.97 17.35 -5.61
C LEU A 29 40.53 16.48 -4.47
N GLU A 30 41.42 17.01 -3.63
CA GLU A 30 41.84 16.32 -2.40
C GLU A 30 40.68 16.13 -1.40
N GLU A 31 39.72 17.07 -1.34
CA GLU A 31 38.52 16.90 -0.52
C GLU A 31 37.63 15.76 -1.03
N VAL A 32 37.46 15.65 -2.35
CA VAL A 32 36.75 14.54 -2.98
C VAL A 32 37.43 13.21 -2.67
N GLU A 33 38.76 13.14 -2.81
CA GLU A 33 39.51 11.92 -2.49
C GLU A 33 39.33 11.49 -1.03
N LYS A 34 39.34 12.44 -0.09
CA LYS A 34 39.07 12.16 1.33
C LYS A 34 37.63 11.71 1.56
N ALA A 35 36.66 12.36 0.92
CA ALA A 35 35.24 12.01 1.04
C ALA A 35 34.96 10.61 0.53
N LEU A 36 35.57 10.22 -0.59
CA LEU A 36 35.45 8.86 -1.16
C LEU A 36 36.03 7.79 -0.24
N LYS A 37 37.07 8.07 0.55
CA LYS A 37 37.61 7.08 1.52
C LYS A 37 36.63 6.75 2.65
N ASN A 38 35.69 7.65 2.97
CA ASN A 38 34.71 7.42 4.02
C ASN A 38 33.54 6.52 3.57
N THR A 39 33.45 6.18 2.28
CA THR A 39 32.31 5.44 1.70
C THR A 39 32.46 3.92 1.81
N GLU A 40 33.56 3.43 2.35
CA GLU A 40 33.86 2.00 2.49
C GLU A 40 32.89 1.28 3.45
N GLY A 41 32.33 1.99 4.43
CA GLY A 41 31.37 1.46 5.40
C GLY A 41 29.90 1.60 4.98
N ALA A 42 29.01 1.52 5.97
CA ALA A 42 27.60 1.83 5.77
C ALA A 42 27.41 3.32 5.44
N VAL A 43 26.41 3.61 4.61
CA VAL A 43 25.98 4.97 4.28
C VAL A 43 24.50 5.10 4.54
N ASN A 44 24.09 6.26 5.05
CA ASN A 44 22.70 6.65 5.18
C ASN A 44 22.43 7.88 4.30
N PHE A 45 21.29 7.87 3.62
CA PHE A 45 20.73 8.98 2.85
C PHE A 45 19.37 9.33 3.43
N SER A 46 19.17 10.57 3.85
CA SER A 46 17.89 11.01 4.42
C SER A 46 17.47 12.38 3.89
N GLY A 47 16.22 12.55 3.47
CA GLY A 47 15.73 13.84 3.00
C GLY A 47 14.38 13.75 2.33
N THR A 48 14.04 14.74 1.51
CA THR A 48 12.73 14.84 0.86
C THR A 48 12.83 14.50 -0.62
N LEU A 49 11.82 13.82 -1.14
CA LEU A 49 11.58 13.62 -2.56
C LEU A 49 10.47 14.57 -3.02
N THR A 50 10.63 15.20 -4.18
CA THR A 50 9.63 16.09 -4.76
C THR A 50 9.45 15.76 -6.23
N SER A 51 8.22 15.58 -6.69
CA SER A 51 7.90 15.49 -8.11
C SER A 51 7.67 16.89 -8.68
N LEU A 52 8.14 17.11 -9.90
CA LEU A 52 8.04 18.38 -10.63
C LEU A 52 7.30 18.11 -11.94
N ASP A 53 6.09 18.64 -12.09
CA ASP A 53 5.38 18.62 -13.38
C ASP A 53 5.98 19.71 -14.28
N ILE A 54 6.51 19.28 -15.43
CA ILE A 54 7.28 20.15 -16.33
C ILE A 54 6.34 21.06 -17.12
N ASP A 55 5.16 20.57 -17.48
CA ASP A 55 4.21 21.29 -18.31
C ASP A 55 3.47 22.35 -17.50
N GLU A 56 3.10 22.03 -16.26
CA GLU A 56 2.40 22.94 -15.36
C GLU A 56 3.35 23.83 -14.53
N GLY A 57 4.63 23.43 -14.42
CA GLY A 57 5.62 24.10 -13.57
C GLY A 57 5.25 24.04 -12.10
N THR A 58 4.55 22.98 -11.69
CA THR A 58 4.12 22.69 -10.33
C THR A 58 5.06 21.67 -9.69
N SER A 59 5.03 21.60 -8.36
CA SER A 59 5.83 20.66 -7.59
C SER A 59 4.99 20.04 -6.49
N GLU A 60 5.12 18.74 -6.27
CA GLU A 60 4.42 18.01 -5.23
C GLU A 60 5.42 17.30 -4.33
N ASP A 61 5.21 17.40 -3.03
CA ASP A 61 6.02 16.70 -2.03
C ASP A 61 5.60 15.22 -2.02
N GLU A 62 6.56 14.36 -2.28
CA GLU A 62 6.37 12.90 -2.38
C GLU A 62 6.76 12.20 -1.09
N GLY A 63 7.22 12.96 -0.09
CA GLY A 63 7.52 12.52 1.25
C GLY A 63 8.99 12.47 1.62
N ASP A 64 9.20 12.14 2.89
CA ASP A 64 10.50 11.94 3.51
C ASP A 64 11.00 10.52 3.23
N VAL A 65 12.23 10.40 2.78
CA VAL A 65 12.91 9.13 2.52
C VAL A 65 14.11 9.00 3.45
N ASP A 66 14.30 7.79 3.99
CA ASP A 66 15.48 7.40 4.77
C ASP A 66 15.97 6.03 4.27
N VAL A 67 17.20 5.99 3.78
CA VAL A 67 17.86 4.82 3.19
C VAL A 67 19.17 4.57 3.90
N THR A 68 19.35 3.37 4.44
CA THR A 68 20.64 2.89 4.96
C THR A 68 21.14 1.73 4.12
N ILE A 69 22.35 1.85 3.60
CA ILE A 69 22.99 0.83 2.76
C ILE A 69 24.21 0.28 3.48
N THR A 70 24.25 -1.03 3.62
CA THR A 70 25.41 -1.78 4.14
C THR A 70 25.90 -2.78 3.10
N ASP A 71 26.97 -3.52 3.40
CA ASP A 71 27.45 -4.60 2.55
C ASP A 71 26.52 -5.83 2.55
N THR A 72 25.56 -5.91 3.48
CA THR A 72 24.73 -7.09 3.70
C THR A 72 23.23 -6.86 3.53
N PHE A 73 22.77 -5.63 3.68
CA PHE A 73 21.36 -5.27 3.57
C PHE A 73 21.18 -3.80 3.19
N PHE A 74 20.00 -3.50 2.67
CA PHE A 74 19.51 -2.17 2.34
C PHE A 74 18.22 -1.94 3.14
N GLU A 75 18.25 -1.02 4.10
CA GLU A 75 17.07 -0.57 4.81
C GLU A 75 16.52 0.68 4.12
N TRP A 76 15.25 0.65 3.76
CA TRP A 76 14.57 1.82 3.19
C TRP A 76 13.27 2.06 3.91
N SER A 77 13.01 3.34 4.20
CA SER A 77 11.72 3.81 4.60
C SER A 77 11.31 5.08 3.86
N LYS A 78 10.00 5.23 3.65
CA LYS A 78 9.41 6.42 3.06
C LYS A 78 8.14 6.77 3.82
N ASN A 79 8.01 8.03 4.20
CA ASN A 79 6.82 8.57 4.87
C ASN A 79 6.23 9.69 4.02
N TYR A 80 4.97 9.59 3.64
CA TYR A 80 4.30 10.59 2.82
C TYR A 80 2.82 10.67 3.20
N ASN A 81 2.13 11.69 2.70
CA ASN A 81 0.67 11.73 2.77
C ASN A 81 0.12 11.24 1.43
N ASP A 82 -0.83 10.30 1.45
CA ASP A 82 -1.50 9.87 0.23
C ASP A 82 -2.37 10.99 -0.38
N GLY A 83 -3.03 10.72 -1.53
CA GLY A 83 -3.78 11.72 -2.29
C GLY A 83 -4.96 12.39 -1.55
N ILE A 84 -5.27 11.92 -0.35
CA ILE A 84 -6.35 12.41 0.52
C ILE A 84 -5.84 12.86 1.90
N GLY A 85 -4.53 12.81 2.13
CA GLY A 85 -3.87 13.42 3.30
C GLY A 85 -3.58 12.46 4.46
N ASN A 86 -3.71 11.14 4.29
CA ASN A 86 -3.37 10.19 5.34
C ASN A 86 -1.86 9.90 5.37
N PRO A 87 -1.24 9.84 6.55
CA PRO A 87 0.15 9.44 6.66
C PRO A 87 0.33 7.96 6.31
N VAL A 88 1.14 7.70 5.31
CA VAL A 88 1.56 6.36 4.86
C VAL A 88 3.05 6.19 5.14
N SER A 89 3.44 5.01 5.64
CA SER A 89 4.83 4.66 5.92
C SER A 89 5.17 3.31 5.31
N TYR A 90 6.19 3.28 4.45
CA TYR A 90 6.84 2.06 3.97
C TYR A 90 8.12 1.84 4.73
N ARG A 91 8.38 0.58 5.11
CA ARG A 91 9.67 0.19 5.70
C ARG A 91 10.00 -1.25 5.31
N TYR A 92 11.15 -1.43 4.66
CA TYR A 92 11.68 -2.73 4.29
C TYR A 92 13.16 -2.83 4.65
N THR A 93 13.57 -4.02 5.09
CA THR A 93 14.98 -4.42 5.12
C THR A 93 15.19 -5.44 4.01
N LEU A 94 15.81 -4.98 2.92
CA LEU A 94 16.07 -5.76 1.71
C LEU A 94 17.44 -6.44 1.79
N LYS A 95 17.53 -7.66 1.30
CA LYS A 95 18.73 -8.50 1.21
C LYS A 95 18.79 -9.19 -0.14
N LYS A 96 20.00 -9.56 -0.53
CA LYS A 96 20.23 -10.38 -1.72
C LYS A 96 19.95 -11.85 -1.39
N ASP A 97 19.02 -12.47 -2.10
CA ASP A 97 18.78 -13.90 -2.01
C ASP A 97 19.84 -14.72 -2.77
N SER A 98 19.74 -16.05 -2.74
CA SER A 98 20.70 -16.94 -3.40
C SER A 98 20.74 -16.81 -4.93
N ASP A 99 19.67 -16.31 -5.54
CA ASP A 99 19.54 -16.14 -6.98
C ASP A 99 19.87 -14.71 -7.42
N GLY A 100 20.19 -13.82 -6.47
CA GLY A 100 20.57 -12.44 -6.71
C GLY A 100 19.42 -11.43 -6.68
N TYR A 101 18.21 -11.86 -6.33
CA TYR A 101 17.03 -11.00 -6.22
C TYR A 101 16.96 -10.28 -4.88
N MET A 102 16.25 -9.15 -4.87
CA MET A 102 15.85 -8.48 -3.64
C MET A 102 14.83 -9.33 -2.88
N SER A 103 15.10 -9.56 -1.61
CA SER A 103 14.23 -10.28 -0.69
C SER A 103 14.15 -9.57 0.65
N TYR A 104 13.10 -9.82 1.40
CA TYR A 104 12.92 -9.29 2.75
C TYR A 104 12.25 -10.33 3.64
N ASP A 105 12.51 -10.23 4.94
CA ASP A 105 11.84 -11.05 5.93
C ASP A 105 10.50 -10.40 6.29
N GLN A 106 9.41 -11.14 6.14
CA GLN A 106 8.05 -10.68 6.40
C GLN A 106 7.42 -11.49 7.52
N LEU A 107 6.79 -10.80 8.48
CA LEU A 107 5.91 -11.45 9.45
C LEU A 107 4.56 -11.72 8.78
N THR A 108 4.24 -13.00 8.58
CA THR A 108 2.97 -13.45 8.00
C THR A 108 1.83 -13.35 9.00
N ILE A 109 0.58 -13.36 8.51
CA ILE A 109 -0.63 -13.47 9.34
C ILE A 109 -0.71 -14.76 10.16
N MET A 110 0.13 -15.76 9.88
CA MET A 110 0.27 -16.99 10.68
C MET A 110 1.34 -16.87 11.78
N ASN A 111 1.83 -15.66 12.06
CA ASN A 111 2.88 -15.38 13.04
C ASN A 111 4.17 -16.16 12.77
N GLN A 112 4.53 -16.26 11.49
CA GLN A 112 5.77 -16.87 11.02
C GLN A 112 6.56 -15.83 10.24
N VAL A 113 7.88 -15.85 10.39
CA VAL A 113 8.79 -15.05 9.56
C VAL A 113 9.13 -15.87 8.33
N VAL A 114 8.81 -15.34 7.16
CA VAL A 114 9.14 -15.94 5.86
C VAL A 114 9.98 -14.95 5.07
N ASN A 115 10.94 -15.47 4.31
CA ASN A 115 11.68 -14.67 3.36
C ASN A 115 10.90 -14.62 2.04
N SER A 116 10.58 -13.42 1.56
CA SER A 116 9.81 -13.16 0.36
C SER A 116 10.64 -12.32 -0.61
N ARG A 117 10.52 -12.57 -1.91
CA ARG A 117 11.08 -11.66 -2.92
C ARG A 117 10.28 -10.37 -2.98
N PHE A 118 10.98 -9.26 -3.18
CA PHE A 118 10.34 -7.98 -3.44
C PHE A 118 9.78 -7.96 -4.86
N ILE A 119 8.49 -7.63 -4.98
CA ILE A 119 7.78 -7.54 -6.25
C ILE A 119 7.46 -6.07 -6.52
N ASN A 120 7.80 -5.61 -7.71
CA ASN A 120 7.53 -4.24 -8.14
C ASN A 120 6.01 -3.99 -8.25
N PRO A 121 5.44 -3.02 -7.51
CA PRO A 121 3.99 -2.77 -7.48
C PRO A 121 3.42 -2.26 -8.81
N GLY A 122 4.25 -1.74 -9.73
CA GLY A 122 3.81 -1.26 -11.04
C GLY A 122 3.98 -2.27 -12.18
N SER A 123 4.69 -3.38 -11.97
CA SER A 123 4.97 -4.35 -13.04
C SER A 123 4.82 -5.83 -12.66
N ASP A 124 4.55 -6.14 -11.40
CA ASP A 124 4.44 -7.50 -10.86
C ASP A 124 5.68 -8.38 -11.14
N LYS A 125 6.86 -7.76 -11.24
CA LYS A 125 8.14 -8.44 -11.50
C LYS A 125 9.06 -8.42 -10.30
N GLU A 126 9.80 -9.51 -10.13
CA GLU A 126 10.93 -9.61 -9.21
C GLU A 126 12.10 -8.72 -9.69
N MET A 127 12.83 -8.13 -8.74
CA MET A 127 13.90 -7.16 -9.02
C MET A 127 15.25 -7.63 -8.48
N LEU A 128 16.33 -7.38 -9.23
CA LEU A 128 17.70 -7.77 -8.86
C LEU A 128 18.29 -6.85 -7.80
N TYR A 129 18.96 -7.39 -6.78
CA TYR A 129 19.48 -6.59 -5.67
C TYR A 129 20.56 -5.59 -6.11
N ASP A 130 21.48 -6.03 -6.95
CA ASP A 130 22.65 -5.23 -7.36
C ASP A 130 22.29 -4.07 -8.29
N ASP A 131 21.07 -4.02 -8.81
CA ASP A 131 20.63 -2.90 -9.68
C ASP A 131 20.09 -1.72 -8.85
N TYR A 132 19.64 -1.98 -7.60
CA TYR A 132 18.88 -1.02 -6.80
C TYR A 132 19.47 -0.72 -5.42
N CYS A 133 20.12 -1.70 -4.80
CA CYS A 133 20.45 -1.66 -3.37
C CYS A 133 21.95 -1.53 -3.04
N TYR A 134 22.82 -1.33 -4.02
CA TYR A 134 24.26 -1.14 -3.77
C TYR A 134 24.56 0.29 -3.29
N ASN A 135 25.67 0.47 -2.55
CA ASN A 135 26.12 1.81 -2.15
C ASN A 135 26.68 2.55 -3.38
N PRO A 136 25.99 3.59 -3.90
CA PRO A 136 26.40 4.25 -5.13
C PRO A 136 27.70 5.03 -5.00
N LEU A 137 28.06 5.48 -3.79
CA LEU A 137 29.29 6.25 -3.55
C LEU A 137 30.55 5.41 -3.73
N LYS A 138 30.48 4.08 -3.58
CA LYS A 138 31.61 3.16 -3.78
C LYS A 138 32.03 3.04 -5.24
N LEU A 139 31.18 3.43 -6.18
CA LEU A 139 31.46 3.36 -7.62
C LEU A 139 32.09 4.64 -8.18
N LEU A 140 32.11 5.72 -7.39
CA LEU A 140 32.62 7.02 -7.81
C LEU A 140 34.14 7.11 -7.68
N LYS A 141 34.74 7.88 -8.59
CA LYS A 141 36.16 8.24 -8.60
C LYS A 141 36.32 9.74 -8.61
N VAL A 142 37.49 10.22 -8.19
CA VAL A 142 37.82 11.66 -8.19
C VAL A 142 37.59 12.30 -9.58
N GLU A 143 37.91 11.57 -10.65
CA GLU A 143 37.75 12.03 -12.04
C GLU A 143 36.29 12.13 -12.52
N ASP A 144 35.33 11.60 -11.76
CA ASP A 144 33.90 11.70 -12.07
C ASP A 144 33.31 13.06 -11.68
N PHE A 145 34.03 13.85 -10.89
CA PHE A 145 33.57 15.14 -10.39
C PHE A 145 34.06 16.31 -11.25
N GLU A 146 33.22 17.33 -11.32
CA GLU A 146 33.56 18.67 -11.77
C GLU A 146 33.08 19.70 -10.75
N ILE A 147 33.82 20.78 -10.59
CA ILE A 147 33.49 21.82 -9.62
C ILE A 147 32.92 23.01 -10.37
N ILE A 148 31.68 23.36 -10.04
CA ILE A 148 30.98 24.52 -10.61
C ILE A 148 30.46 25.35 -9.44
N ASP A 149 30.89 26.60 -9.36
CA ASP A 149 30.49 27.57 -8.32
C ASP A 149 30.58 27.02 -6.88
N GLY A 150 31.63 26.22 -6.60
CA GLY A 150 31.90 25.68 -5.27
C GLY A 150 31.09 24.44 -4.89
N ARG A 151 30.27 23.90 -5.81
CA ARG A 151 29.56 22.61 -5.63
C ARG A 151 30.19 21.53 -6.52
N TYR A 152 30.15 20.29 -6.05
CA TYR A 152 30.81 19.15 -6.70
C TYR A 152 29.79 18.38 -7.54
N PHE A 153 29.74 18.62 -8.85
CA PHE A 153 28.82 17.97 -9.77
C PHE A 153 29.41 16.66 -10.31
N LEU A 154 28.57 15.65 -10.52
CA LEU A 154 28.95 14.45 -11.27
C LEU A 154 28.78 14.67 -12.76
N LYS A 155 29.77 14.22 -13.52
CA LYS A 155 29.67 14.11 -14.98
C LYS A 155 28.50 13.19 -15.35
N SER A 156 27.80 13.51 -16.44
CA SER A 156 26.55 12.84 -16.84
C SER A 156 26.60 11.30 -16.83
N GLY A 157 27.71 10.68 -17.27
CA GLY A 157 27.84 9.22 -17.23
C GLY A 157 27.96 8.64 -15.81
N ALA A 158 28.59 9.36 -14.89
CA ALA A 158 28.80 8.92 -13.51
C ALA A 158 27.54 9.05 -12.65
N ALA A 159 26.66 10.01 -12.95
CA ALA A 159 25.40 10.19 -12.21
C ALA A 159 24.47 8.96 -12.28
N SER A 160 24.59 8.14 -13.35
CA SER A 160 23.78 6.94 -13.55
C SER A 160 23.90 5.89 -12.45
N VAL A 161 24.99 5.92 -11.65
CA VAL A 161 25.15 5.01 -10.50
C VAL A 161 24.10 5.24 -9.40
N PHE A 162 23.31 6.32 -9.47
CA PHE A 162 22.24 6.63 -8.52
C PHE A 162 20.84 6.25 -9.02
N ASN A 163 20.70 5.70 -10.23
CA ASN A 163 19.40 5.32 -10.80
C ASN A 163 18.65 4.35 -9.89
N GLY A 164 19.34 3.34 -9.36
CA GLY A 164 18.78 2.35 -8.44
C GLY A 164 18.20 2.97 -7.18
N LEU A 165 19.00 3.79 -6.48
CA LEU A 165 18.58 4.53 -5.28
C LEU A 165 17.34 5.39 -5.56
N MET A 166 17.38 6.21 -6.61
CA MET A 166 16.28 7.11 -6.94
C MET A 166 15.01 6.38 -7.38
N SER A 167 15.14 5.22 -8.03
CA SER A 167 14.00 4.37 -8.37
C SER A 167 13.37 3.76 -7.13
N MET A 168 14.16 3.33 -6.14
CA MET A 168 13.62 2.88 -4.86
C MET A 168 12.90 4.01 -4.12
N CYS A 169 13.47 5.21 -4.08
CA CYS A 169 12.86 6.39 -3.46
C CYS A 169 11.51 6.78 -4.09
N SER A 170 11.31 6.53 -5.39
CA SER A 170 10.06 6.85 -6.10
C SER A 170 8.88 5.94 -5.73
N THR A 171 9.16 4.76 -5.15
CA THR A 171 8.14 3.75 -4.81
C THR A 171 7.04 4.32 -3.92
N SER A 172 5.79 4.01 -4.25
CA SER A 172 4.56 4.33 -3.51
C SER A 172 3.60 3.13 -3.55
N MET A 173 2.40 3.27 -2.97
CA MET A 173 1.39 2.20 -2.94
C MET A 173 1.04 1.64 -4.32
N TRP A 174 0.95 2.51 -5.32
CA TRP A 174 0.39 2.18 -6.63
C TRP A 174 1.40 2.37 -7.76
N HIS A 175 2.49 3.07 -7.50
CA HIS A 175 3.42 3.47 -8.53
C HIS A 175 4.86 3.20 -8.12
N TYR A 176 5.62 2.73 -9.08
CA TYR A 176 7.06 2.63 -9.06
C TYR A 176 7.54 3.24 -10.38
N TYR A 177 8.53 4.13 -10.30
CA TYR A 177 9.15 4.71 -11.48
C TYR A 177 10.62 4.32 -11.54
N GLU A 178 11.02 3.76 -12.68
CA GLU A 178 12.43 3.52 -12.98
C GLU A 178 13.07 4.85 -13.40
N CYS A 179 13.75 5.47 -12.44
CA CYS A 179 14.29 6.81 -12.56
C CYS A 179 15.68 6.79 -13.23
N GLU A 180 15.87 7.64 -14.25
CA GLU A 180 17.20 7.95 -14.77
C GLU A 180 17.70 9.27 -14.18
N VAL A 181 18.80 9.26 -13.43
CA VAL A 181 19.40 10.45 -12.83
C VAL A 181 20.09 11.27 -13.92
N SER A 182 19.63 12.51 -14.12
CA SER A 182 20.20 13.44 -15.09
C SER A 182 21.38 14.23 -14.52
N THR A 183 21.26 14.67 -13.26
CA THR A 183 22.28 15.43 -12.55
C THR A 183 22.35 14.98 -11.10
N ALA A 184 23.56 15.01 -10.55
CA ALA A 184 23.84 14.78 -9.16
C ALA A 184 24.92 15.77 -8.71
N SER A 185 24.69 16.45 -7.59
CA SER A 185 25.63 17.44 -7.06
C SER A 185 25.78 17.30 -5.55
N PHE A 186 27.02 17.38 -5.08
CA PHE A 186 27.38 17.14 -3.69
C PHE A 186 27.83 18.42 -3.00
N GLU A 187 27.44 18.51 -1.74
CA GLU A 187 28.14 19.33 -0.77
C GLU A 187 29.18 18.48 -0.05
N ILE A 188 30.44 18.93 -0.08
CA ILE A 188 31.55 18.28 0.62
C ILE A 188 32.12 19.31 1.58
N GLU A 189 32.24 18.91 2.84
CA GLU A 189 32.81 19.76 3.88
C GLU A 189 33.85 18.97 4.66
N ASN A 190 35.06 19.52 4.79
CA ASN A 190 36.18 18.90 5.52
C ASN A 190 36.46 17.46 5.05
N GLY A 191 36.38 17.22 3.73
CA GLY A 191 36.60 15.90 3.13
C GLY A 191 35.53 14.85 3.50
N THR A 192 34.28 15.27 3.74
CA THR A 192 33.15 14.37 3.98
C THR A 192 31.95 14.80 3.13
N PHE A 193 31.28 13.85 2.47
CA PHE A 193 30.01 14.12 1.81
C PHE A 193 28.95 14.50 2.85
N LYS A 194 28.30 15.65 2.65
CA LYS A 194 27.27 16.18 3.56
C LYS A 194 25.87 16.00 3.02
N SER A 195 25.68 16.31 1.75
CA SER A 195 24.40 16.17 1.08
C SER A 195 24.61 15.92 -0.41
N VAL A 196 23.58 15.40 -1.05
CA VAL A 196 23.50 15.24 -2.49
C VAL A 196 22.15 15.74 -2.98
N THR A 197 22.16 16.48 -4.09
CA THR A 197 20.95 16.88 -4.81
C THR A 197 20.89 16.13 -6.13
N PHE A 198 19.78 15.46 -6.39
CA PHE A 198 19.50 14.73 -7.63
C PHE A 198 18.39 15.42 -8.42
N VAL A 199 18.53 15.44 -9.74
CA VAL A 199 17.41 15.69 -10.66
C VAL A 199 17.35 14.55 -11.65
N THR A 200 16.19 13.92 -11.80
CA THR A 200 15.98 12.84 -12.77
C THR A 200 15.57 13.39 -14.13
N LYS A 201 15.66 12.56 -15.18
CA LYS A 201 15.15 12.93 -16.50
C LYS A 201 13.61 12.99 -16.50
N PRO A 202 13.02 13.84 -17.35
CA PRO A 202 11.60 13.81 -17.63
C PRO A 202 11.09 12.42 -18.02
N GLN A 203 9.96 12.00 -17.47
CA GLN A 203 9.27 10.76 -17.81
C GLN A 203 7.76 10.94 -17.71
N SER A 204 7.00 10.04 -18.34
CA SER A 204 5.53 10.09 -18.30
C SER A 204 5.01 9.62 -16.95
N ASN A 205 4.06 10.37 -16.38
CA ASN A 205 3.34 10.01 -15.14
C ASN A 205 2.33 8.86 -15.29
N GLY A 206 2.22 8.25 -16.47
CA GLY A 206 1.36 7.06 -16.69
C GLY A 206 -0.15 7.33 -16.74
N TYR A 207 -0.62 8.58 -16.63
CA TYR A 207 -2.04 8.92 -16.69
C TYR A 207 -2.57 9.12 -18.13
N TYR A 208 -3.90 9.24 -18.27
CA TYR A 208 -4.60 9.43 -19.55
C TYR A 208 -4.14 10.67 -20.36
N VAL A 209 -3.49 11.63 -19.71
CA VAL A 209 -2.79 12.75 -20.35
C VAL A 209 -1.32 12.63 -19.95
N PRO A 210 -0.40 12.30 -20.87
CA PRO A 210 1.01 12.27 -20.53
C PRO A 210 1.48 13.71 -20.28
N SER A 211 1.56 14.11 -19.01
CA SER A 211 2.47 15.19 -18.62
C SER A 211 3.82 14.58 -18.30
N ASP A 212 4.87 15.25 -18.76
CA ASP A 212 6.24 14.89 -18.40
C ASP A 212 6.51 15.45 -17.00
N PHE A 213 7.02 14.60 -16.12
CA PHE A 213 7.45 15.01 -14.79
C PHE A 213 8.88 14.52 -14.53
N CYS A 214 9.56 15.14 -13.56
CA CYS A 214 10.81 14.60 -13.02
C CYS A 214 10.81 14.66 -11.50
N TYR A 215 11.64 13.85 -10.87
CA TYR A 215 11.95 13.96 -9.45
C TYR A 215 13.18 14.85 -9.19
N ASP A 216 13.05 15.68 -8.17
CA ASP A 216 14.13 16.36 -7.46
C ASP A 216 14.21 15.80 -6.03
N ALA A 217 15.42 15.58 -5.53
CA ALA A 217 15.66 15.16 -4.16
C ALA A 217 16.91 15.83 -3.61
N THR A 218 16.85 16.28 -2.36
CA THR A 218 18.03 16.64 -1.58
C THR A 218 18.12 15.73 -0.37
N LEU A 219 19.17 14.92 -0.33
CA LEU A 219 19.41 13.92 0.70
C LEU A 219 20.68 14.28 1.47
N ASP A 220 20.57 14.38 2.79
CA ASP A 220 21.72 14.41 3.69
C ASP A 220 22.41 13.05 3.69
N ILE A 221 23.74 13.05 3.84
CA ILE A 221 24.58 11.86 3.81
C ILE A 221 25.25 11.70 5.17
N LEU A 222 25.10 10.51 5.75
CA LEU A 222 25.73 10.13 7.02
C LEU A 222 26.48 8.80 6.86
N PHE A 223 27.60 8.68 7.58
CA PHE A 223 28.41 7.45 7.63
C PHE A 223 28.36 6.87 9.04
N PRO A 224 27.32 6.10 9.38
CA PRO A 224 27.04 5.68 10.74
C PRO A 224 28.02 4.62 11.30
N GLY A 225 28.92 4.08 10.48
CA GLY A 225 29.84 3.01 10.88
C GLY A 225 29.20 1.63 10.77
N GLU A 226 29.37 0.78 11.78
CA GLU A 226 28.77 -0.56 11.81
C GLU A 226 27.29 -0.49 12.20
N ILE A 227 26.41 -1.04 11.35
CA ILE A 227 24.98 -1.19 11.62
C ILE A 227 24.63 -2.67 11.49
N THR A 228 23.83 -3.15 12.44
CA THR A 228 23.19 -4.47 12.38
C THR A 228 21.74 -4.31 12.01
N GLU A 229 21.26 -5.16 11.12
CA GLU A 229 19.84 -5.28 10.81
C GLU A 229 18.99 -5.51 12.08
N THR A 230 17.82 -4.89 12.13
CA THR A 230 16.80 -5.23 13.13
C THR A 230 16.00 -6.45 12.66
N PRO A 231 16.06 -7.60 13.36
CA PRO A 231 15.37 -8.80 12.90
C PRO A 231 13.85 -8.66 13.03
N VAL A 232 13.13 -9.12 12.01
CA VAL A 232 11.69 -9.34 12.12
C VAL A 232 11.46 -10.54 13.01
N THR A 233 10.65 -10.37 14.07
CA THR A 233 10.40 -11.40 15.07
C THR A 233 8.93 -11.75 15.18
N VAL A 234 8.67 -13.01 15.49
CA VAL A 234 7.32 -13.50 15.79
C VAL A 234 6.77 -12.85 17.06
N LYS A 235 5.45 -12.62 17.09
CA LYS A 235 4.75 -12.16 18.29
C LYS A 235 4.75 -13.26 19.35
N THR A 236 5.07 -12.86 20.58
CA THR A 236 5.07 -13.77 21.73
C THR A 236 3.65 -14.21 22.07
N HIS A 237 3.45 -15.53 22.12
CA HIS A 237 2.21 -16.14 22.57
C HIS A 237 1.99 -15.95 24.08
N ARG A 238 0.74 -15.76 24.47
CA ARG A 238 0.27 -15.61 25.86
C ARG A 238 -1.00 -16.44 26.07
N SER A 239 -1.30 -16.81 27.30
CA SER A 239 -2.46 -17.67 27.61
C SER A 239 -3.81 -17.12 27.15
N GLU A 240 -3.99 -15.80 27.07
CA GLU A 240 -5.21 -15.21 26.52
C GLU A 240 -5.41 -15.50 25.02
N HIS A 241 -4.35 -15.78 24.28
CA HIS A 241 -4.42 -16.11 22.85
C HIS A 241 -5.09 -17.46 22.61
N ASP A 242 -4.96 -18.41 23.54
CA ASP A 242 -5.69 -19.67 23.49
C ASP A 242 -7.21 -19.47 23.58
N ILE A 243 -7.66 -18.45 24.32
CA ILE A 243 -9.09 -18.10 24.43
C ILE A 243 -9.59 -17.65 23.06
N LEU A 244 -8.89 -16.71 22.43
CA LEU A 244 -9.26 -16.20 21.11
C LEU A 244 -9.19 -17.32 20.05
N LYS A 245 -8.13 -18.14 20.07
CA LYS A 245 -7.97 -19.27 19.14
C LYS A 245 -9.18 -20.21 19.19
N ASN A 246 -9.56 -20.66 20.39
CA ASN A 246 -10.69 -21.55 20.56
C ASN A 246 -12.01 -20.88 20.12
N ALA A 247 -12.18 -19.59 20.42
CA ALA A 247 -13.36 -18.84 20.00
C ALA A 247 -13.46 -18.73 18.47
N LEU A 248 -12.34 -18.45 17.79
CA LEU A 248 -12.23 -18.40 16.33
C LEU A 248 -12.48 -19.77 15.68
N ASP A 249 -11.88 -20.84 16.21
CA ASP A 249 -12.06 -22.21 15.70
C ASP A 249 -13.52 -22.66 15.84
N ASN A 250 -14.14 -22.39 17.00
CA ASN A 250 -15.56 -22.65 17.23
C ASN A 250 -16.44 -21.84 16.26
N PHE A 251 -16.13 -20.56 16.06
CA PHE A 251 -16.87 -19.70 15.14
C PHE A 251 -16.75 -20.17 13.69
N GLN A 252 -15.54 -20.53 13.24
CA GLN A 252 -15.29 -21.11 11.91
C GLN A 252 -16.14 -22.36 11.67
N SER A 253 -16.25 -23.24 12.67
CA SER A 253 -17.03 -24.48 12.55
C SER A 253 -18.54 -24.24 12.36
N LYS A 254 -19.06 -23.10 12.85
CA LYS A 254 -20.47 -22.72 12.67
C LYS A 254 -20.78 -22.28 11.23
N ILE A 255 -19.80 -21.71 10.52
CA ILE A 255 -20.02 -21.09 9.20
C ILE A 255 -19.47 -21.90 8.02
N ALA A 256 -18.47 -22.77 8.23
CA ALA A 256 -17.73 -23.42 7.15
C ALA A 256 -18.63 -24.21 6.18
N GLY A 257 -18.75 -23.71 4.94
CA GLY A 257 -19.53 -24.36 3.88
C GLY A 257 -21.03 -24.48 4.18
N GLY A 258 -21.50 -23.77 5.21
CA GLY A 258 -22.87 -23.81 5.68
C GLY A 258 -23.70 -22.63 5.21
N ASN A 259 -24.96 -22.61 5.66
CA ASN A 259 -25.87 -21.50 5.46
C ASN A 259 -25.80 -20.59 6.68
N TYR A 260 -25.60 -19.29 6.48
CA TYR A 260 -25.57 -18.32 7.57
C TYR A 260 -25.85 -16.90 7.05
N THR A 261 -26.30 -16.04 7.95
CA THR A 261 -26.50 -14.61 7.68
C THR A 261 -25.54 -13.82 8.55
N VAL A 262 -24.87 -12.82 7.97
CA VAL A 262 -24.11 -11.83 8.73
C VAL A 262 -24.89 -10.54 8.69
N HIS A 263 -25.31 -10.07 9.86
CA HIS A 263 -25.87 -8.76 10.01
C HIS A 263 -24.76 -7.73 10.18
N VAL A 264 -24.82 -6.67 9.39
CA VAL A 264 -23.83 -5.59 9.34
C VAL A 264 -24.48 -4.31 9.82
N VAL A 265 -23.81 -3.66 10.76
CA VAL A 265 -24.07 -2.28 11.17
C VAL A 265 -22.88 -1.44 10.73
N ASP A 266 -23.13 -0.51 9.82
CA ASP A 266 -22.17 0.48 9.33
C ASP A 266 -22.49 1.84 9.94
N LYS A 267 -21.46 2.50 10.48
CA LYS A 267 -21.61 3.75 11.19
C LYS A 267 -20.41 4.66 10.99
N GLU A 268 -20.67 5.81 10.40
CA GLU A 268 -19.69 6.88 10.20
C GLU A 268 -19.23 7.49 11.54
N ASP A 269 -17.94 7.76 11.64
CA ASP A 269 -17.35 8.55 12.72
C ASP A 269 -17.94 9.98 12.73
N GLY A 270 -18.88 10.22 13.64
CA GLY A 270 -19.63 11.47 13.72
C GLY A 270 -21.14 11.27 13.71
N GLY A 271 -21.59 10.09 13.31
CA GLY A 271 -22.98 9.62 13.42
C GLY A 271 -23.96 10.23 12.43
N SER A 272 -23.46 10.86 11.35
CA SER A 272 -24.31 11.44 10.30
C SER A 272 -24.89 10.36 9.38
N PHE A 273 -24.13 9.30 9.12
CA PHE A 273 -24.56 8.14 8.36
C PHE A 273 -24.60 6.86 9.23
N TYR A 274 -25.66 6.08 9.03
CA TYR A 274 -25.91 4.79 9.68
C TYR A 274 -26.62 3.87 8.70
N GLY A 275 -26.03 2.71 8.42
CA GLY A 275 -26.59 1.70 7.54
C GLY A 275 -26.70 0.35 8.25
N GLU A 276 -27.79 -0.37 8.00
CA GLU A 276 -27.93 -1.77 8.39
C GLU A 276 -28.25 -2.61 7.17
N TYR A 277 -27.56 -3.74 7.02
CA TYR A 277 -27.81 -4.69 5.95
C TYR A 277 -27.40 -6.09 6.37
N ASP A 278 -27.85 -7.08 5.61
CA ASP A 278 -27.52 -8.47 5.83
C ASP A 278 -26.74 -9.01 4.61
N VAL A 279 -25.73 -9.82 4.90
CA VAL A 279 -25.02 -10.63 3.91
C VAL A 279 -25.40 -12.09 4.12
N TYR A 280 -26.04 -12.67 3.11
CA TYR A 280 -26.58 -14.01 3.11
C TYR A 280 -25.60 -14.96 2.43
N ALA A 281 -25.30 -16.08 3.09
CA ALA A 281 -24.53 -17.16 2.53
C ALA A 281 -25.34 -18.45 2.57
N THR A 282 -25.41 -19.13 1.43
CA THR A 282 -25.96 -20.48 1.29
C THR A 282 -24.95 -21.37 0.56
N GLU A 283 -25.20 -22.68 0.45
CA GLU A 283 -24.33 -23.60 -0.29
C GLU A 283 -24.04 -23.14 -1.74
N ASP A 284 -25.05 -22.60 -2.42
CA ASP A 284 -24.98 -22.30 -3.86
C ASP A 284 -25.03 -20.81 -4.20
N ASN A 285 -25.33 -19.95 -3.22
CA ASN A 285 -25.51 -18.52 -3.46
C ASN A 285 -25.02 -17.66 -2.28
N LEU A 286 -24.35 -16.56 -2.59
CA LEU A 286 -24.10 -15.46 -1.67
C LEU A 286 -24.78 -14.19 -2.20
N LEU A 287 -25.35 -13.38 -1.31
CA LEU A 287 -26.03 -12.13 -1.66
C LEU A 287 -25.85 -11.11 -0.54
N THR A 288 -25.69 -9.83 -0.89
CA THR A 288 -25.82 -8.74 0.08
C THR A 288 -27.16 -8.03 -0.14
N SER A 289 -27.85 -7.62 0.92
CA SER A 289 -28.98 -6.69 0.80
C SER A 289 -28.54 -5.24 0.69
N PHE A 290 -27.25 -4.95 0.86
CA PHE A 290 -26.71 -3.60 0.68
C PHE A 290 -26.86 -3.15 -0.77
N ARG A 291 -27.53 -2.02 -0.96
CA ARG A 291 -27.70 -1.36 -2.24
C ARG A 291 -27.14 0.07 -2.15
N PRO A 292 -26.04 0.38 -2.85
CA PRO A 292 -25.62 1.77 -2.98
C PRO A 292 -26.75 2.61 -3.61
N ALA A 293 -27.01 3.80 -3.07
CA ALA A 293 -28.14 4.64 -3.49
C ALA A 293 -28.18 4.90 -5.00
N ILE A 294 -27.00 5.02 -5.63
CA ILE A 294 -26.82 5.27 -7.06
C ILE A 294 -27.08 4.06 -7.96
N TYR A 295 -27.15 2.84 -7.41
CA TYR A 295 -27.32 1.61 -8.18
C TYR A 295 -28.72 1.02 -8.02
N PRO A 296 -29.31 0.50 -9.11
CA PRO A 296 -30.63 -0.14 -9.07
C PRO A 296 -30.57 -1.61 -8.62
N TYR A 297 -29.38 -2.12 -8.28
CA TYR A 297 -29.13 -3.53 -8.01
C TYR A 297 -28.33 -3.74 -6.73
N VAL A 298 -28.39 -4.97 -6.22
CA VAL A 298 -27.49 -5.50 -5.20
C VAL A 298 -26.53 -6.52 -5.81
N GLU A 299 -25.46 -6.84 -5.09
CA GLU A 299 -24.43 -7.76 -5.57
C GLU A 299 -24.56 -9.16 -4.96
N GLY A 300 -24.27 -10.18 -5.75
CA GLY A 300 -24.20 -11.55 -5.26
C GLY A 300 -23.29 -12.44 -6.10
N PHE A 301 -23.17 -13.69 -5.66
CA PHE A 301 -22.40 -14.74 -6.31
C PHE A 301 -23.22 -16.02 -6.42
N ASP A 302 -23.28 -16.62 -7.61
CA ASP A 302 -23.95 -17.90 -7.87
C ASP A 302 -22.90 -18.96 -8.19
N LYS A 303 -23.03 -20.13 -7.55
CA LYS A 303 -22.24 -21.31 -7.86
C LYS A 303 -22.62 -21.87 -9.23
N GLN A 304 -21.61 -22.30 -9.97
CA GLN A 304 -21.74 -22.89 -11.29
C GLN A 304 -21.53 -24.40 -11.24
N GLU A 305 -21.82 -25.08 -12.35
CA GLU A 305 -21.63 -26.53 -12.47
C GLU A 305 -20.18 -26.98 -12.24
N ASP A 306 -19.20 -26.14 -12.57
CA ASP A 306 -17.77 -26.40 -12.33
C ASP A 306 -17.33 -26.18 -10.86
N GLY A 307 -18.27 -25.79 -9.99
CA GLY A 307 -18.03 -25.49 -8.58
C GLY A 307 -17.43 -24.11 -8.31
N SER A 308 -17.14 -23.31 -9.34
CA SER A 308 -16.75 -21.90 -9.18
C SER A 308 -17.97 -21.02 -8.94
N PHE A 309 -17.73 -19.83 -8.42
CA PHE A 309 -18.76 -18.81 -8.21
C PHE A 309 -18.58 -17.69 -9.24
N ARG A 310 -19.70 -17.11 -9.70
CA ARG A 310 -19.70 -15.94 -10.60
C ARG A 310 -20.48 -14.80 -9.99
N LYS A 311 -19.91 -13.59 -10.07
CA LYS A 311 -20.61 -12.38 -9.63
C LYS A 311 -21.82 -12.09 -10.53
N TYR A 312 -22.93 -11.72 -9.91
CA TYR A 312 -24.12 -11.19 -10.58
C TYR A 312 -24.61 -9.92 -9.88
N TYR A 313 -25.36 -9.11 -10.63
CA TYR A 313 -26.13 -7.97 -10.15
C TYR A 313 -27.61 -8.35 -10.18
N LEU A 314 -28.28 -8.28 -9.03
CA LEU A 314 -29.72 -8.53 -8.92
C LEU A 314 -30.47 -7.20 -8.84
N TYR A 315 -31.25 -6.90 -9.87
CA TYR A 315 -31.93 -5.62 -9.99
C TYR A 315 -33.14 -5.55 -9.07
N LEU A 316 -33.11 -4.62 -8.12
CA LEU A 316 -34.23 -4.32 -7.22
C LEU A 316 -35.22 -3.33 -7.85
N TYR A 317 -34.73 -2.49 -8.77
CA TYR A 317 -35.50 -1.53 -9.54
C TYR A 317 -35.15 -1.65 -11.03
N ASP A 318 -36.05 -1.18 -11.90
CA ASP A 318 -35.79 -1.13 -13.34
C ASP A 318 -34.61 -0.19 -13.64
N GLU A 319 -33.64 -0.66 -14.40
CA GLU A 319 -32.59 0.20 -14.97
C GLU A 319 -33.06 0.72 -16.32
N THR A 320 -33.18 2.05 -16.44
CA THR A 320 -33.68 2.70 -17.64
C THR A 320 -32.61 3.63 -18.19
N SER A 321 -32.29 3.49 -19.47
CA SER A 321 -31.35 4.38 -20.17
C SER A 321 -31.87 5.82 -20.24
N SER A 322 -30.98 6.75 -20.58
CA SER A 322 -31.35 8.15 -20.84
C SER A 322 -32.36 8.33 -21.98
N SER A 323 -32.51 7.33 -22.86
CA SER A 323 -33.52 7.30 -23.92
C SER A 323 -34.88 6.72 -23.48
N GLY A 324 -35.03 6.35 -22.20
CA GLY A 324 -36.26 5.77 -21.66
C GLY A 324 -36.44 4.27 -21.94
N THR A 325 -35.37 3.56 -22.33
CA THR A 325 -35.42 2.12 -22.59
C THR A 325 -34.94 1.35 -21.37
N THR A 326 -35.76 0.44 -20.85
CA THR A 326 -35.36 -0.45 -19.76
C THR A 326 -34.33 -1.45 -20.27
N THR A 327 -33.11 -1.40 -19.74
CA THR A 327 -32.01 -2.31 -20.03
C THR A 327 -32.07 -3.58 -19.19
N HIS A 328 -32.50 -3.44 -17.94
CA HIS A 328 -32.75 -4.53 -17.00
C HIS A 328 -34.03 -4.26 -16.23
N SER A 329 -34.89 -5.26 -16.15
CA SER A 329 -36.12 -5.21 -15.37
C SER A 329 -35.86 -5.64 -13.92
N ARG A 330 -36.71 -5.16 -13.02
CA ARG A 330 -36.75 -5.63 -11.64
C ARG A 330 -36.81 -7.16 -11.57
N GLY A 331 -35.90 -7.73 -10.79
CA GLY A 331 -35.73 -9.17 -10.59
C GLY A 331 -34.79 -9.85 -11.58
N ASP A 332 -34.29 -9.12 -12.59
CA ASP A 332 -33.27 -9.64 -13.48
C ASP A 332 -31.95 -9.88 -12.73
N LYS A 333 -31.24 -10.95 -13.10
CA LYS A 333 -29.85 -11.21 -12.74
C LYS A 333 -28.96 -10.95 -13.95
N ALA A 334 -28.06 -9.97 -13.85
CA ALA A 334 -27.02 -9.74 -14.86
C ALA A 334 -25.68 -10.27 -14.36
N TYR A 335 -25.07 -11.20 -15.08
CA TYR A 335 -23.77 -11.77 -14.73
C TYR A 335 -22.62 -10.92 -15.26
N VAL A 336 -21.53 -10.86 -14.51
CA VAL A 336 -20.30 -10.22 -14.99
C VAL A 336 -19.69 -10.99 -16.17
N THR A 337 -18.99 -10.29 -17.05
CA THR A 337 -18.39 -10.89 -18.26
C THR A 337 -17.06 -11.59 -17.96
N GLU A 338 -16.60 -12.44 -18.89
CA GLU A 338 -15.31 -13.17 -18.84
C GLU A 338 -14.08 -12.29 -18.63
N LYS A 339 -14.18 -10.98 -18.91
CA LYS A 339 -13.10 -10.02 -18.69
C LYS A 339 -12.97 -9.60 -17.22
N SER A 340 -13.97 -9.85 -16.39
CA SER A 340 -13.95 -9.50 -14.97
C SER A 340 -13.10 -10.48 -14.19
N LYS A 341 -12.27 -9.99 -13.26
CA LYS A 341 -11.56 -10.83 -12.28
C LYS A 341 -12.50 -11.66 -11.39
N TYR A 342 -13.80 -11.33 -11.36
CA TYR A 342 -14.84 -12.03 -10.61
C TYR A 342 -15.72 -12.94 -11.48
N TYR A 343 -15.33 -13.21 -12.74
CA TYR A 343 -16.06 -14.11 -13.63
C TYR A 343 -16.04 -15.56 -13.16
N SER A 344 -14.95 -16.02 -12.55
CA SER A 344 -14.84 -17.35 -11.97
C SER A 344 -13.92 -17.25 -10.76
N ILE A 345 -14.50 -17.36 -9.57
CA ILE A 345 -13.80 -17.23 -8.29
C ILE A 345 -14.11 -18.45 -7.40
N LYS A 346 -13.19 -18.83 -6.51
CA LYS A 346 -13.44 -19.94 -5.57
C LYS A 346 -14.22 -19.43 -4.37
N ARG A 347 -15.01 -20.30 -3.74
CA ARG A 347 -15.73 -19.98 -2.50
C ARG A 347 -14.80 -19.45 -1.41
N SER A 348 -13.59 -20.01 -1.27
CA SER A 348 -12.57 -19.57 -0.31
C SER A 348 -12.17 -18.09 -0.45
N ASP A 349 -12.30 -17.54 -1.65
CA ASP A 349 -11.85 -16.19 -1.95
C ASP A 349 -12.96 -15.16 -1.69
N ILE A 350 -14.20 -15.60 -1.45
CA ILE A 350 -15.36 -14.75 -1.14
C ILE A 350 -15.96 -15.01 0.25
N GLU A 351 -15.86 -16.24 0.77
CA GLU A 351 -16.35 -16.61 2.10
C GLU A 351 -15.39 -16.15 3.21
N MET A 352 -15.92 -15.96 4.41
CA MET A 352 -15.13 -15.58 5.58
C MET A 352 -14.32 -16.77 6.11
N THR A 353 -13.14 -16.47 6.66
CA THR A 353 -12.29 -17.43 7.35
C THR A 353 -11.69 -16.85 8.63
N PHE A 354 -11.97 -17.51 9.75
CA PHE A 354 -11.52 -17.14 11.09
C PHE A 354 -10.35 -18.02 11.57
N SER A 355 -10.00 -19.07 10.82
CA SER A 355 -8.85 -19.94 11.10
C SER A 355 -7.59 -19.57 10.30
N GLY A 356 -7.64 -18.49 9.51
CA GLY A 356 -6.58 -18.09 8.58
C GLY A 356 -5.49 -17.18 9.15
N PHE A 357 -5.46 -16.97 10.47
CA PHE A 357 -4.51 -16.07 11.11
C PHE A 357 -4.22 -16.44 12.56
N ALA A 358 -3.14 -15.87 13.10
CA ALA A 358 -2.63 -16.16 14.43
C ALA A 358 -3.24 -15.23 15.50
N PRO A 359 -3.70 -15.75 16.65
CA PRO A 359 -4.28 -14.94 17.73
C PRO A 359 -3.26 -14.01 18.40
N GLU A 360 -1.96 -14.24 18.24
CA GLU A 360 -0.87 -13.46 18.86
C GLU A 360 -0.82 -12.00 18.40
N PHE A 361 -1.50 -11.67 17.30
CA PHE A 361 -1.64 -10.29 16.84
C PHE A 361 -2.61 -9.45 17.66
N PHE A 362 -3.37 -10.06 18.56
CA PHE A 362 -4.43 -9.41 19.32
C PHE A 362 -4.03 -9.17 20.78
N ILE A 363 -4.52 -8.05 21.30
CA ILE A 363 -4.40 -7.66 22.70
C ILE A 363 -5.78 -7.80 23.33
N LYS A 364 -5.86 -8.50 24.45
CA LYS A 364 -7.09 -8.62 25.23
C LYS A 364 -7.39 -7.34 26.01
N SER A 365 -8.63 -6.87 25.94
CA SER A 365 -9.17 -5.77 26.74
C SER A 365 -10.58 -6.12 27.24
N GLY A 366 -10.71 -6.48 28.51
CA GLY A 366 -11.98 -7.00 29.04
C GLY A 366 -12.40 -8.29 28.33
N SER A 367 -13.61 -8.32 27.76
CA SER A 367 -14.13 -9.41 26.93
C SER A 367 -13.87 -9.22 25.44
N SER A 368 -12.99 -8.31 25.05
CA SER A 368 -12.64 -8.04 23.66
C SER A 368 -11.18 -8.37 23.34
N PHE A 369 -10.90 -8.67 22.07
CA PHE A 369 -9.57 -8.81 21.51
C PHE A 369 -9.41 -7.82 20.36
N THR A 370 -8.38 -6.99 20.39
CA THR A 370 -8.17 -5.93 19.39
C THR A 370 -6.78 -6.00 18.78
N THR A 371 -6.69 -5.70 17.48
CA THR A 371 -5.41 -5.45 16.79
C THR A 371 -5.49 -4.17 15.95
N SER A 372 -4.36 -3.46 15.89
CA SER A 372 -4.11 -2.30 15.01
C SER A 372 -2.75 -2.45 14.32
N ASN A 373 -2.28 -3.69 14.15
CA ASN A 373 -0.99 -3.97 13.54
C ASN A 373 -1.08 -3.75 12.02
N SER A 374 -0.57 -2.61 11.54
CA SER A 374 -0.61 -2.19 10.13
C SER A 374 -0.02 -3.21 9.15
N PHE A 375 0.91 -4.08 9.58
CA PHE A 375 1.53 -5.07 8.70
C PHE A 375 0.62 -6.23 8.31
N ILE A 376 -0.41 -6.52 9.10
CA ILE A 376 -1.23 -7.74 8.97
C ILE A 376 -2.73 -7.45 8.98
N ILE A 377 -3.15 -6.26 9.43
CA ILE A 377 -4.56 -5.95 9.63
C ILE A 377 -5.39 -6.01 8.36
N ASP A 378 -4.90 -5.47 7.23
CA ASP A 378 -5.61 -5.56 5.95
C ASP A 378 -5.84 -7.03 5.54
N GLN A 379 -4.79 -7.85 5.63
CA GLN A 379 -4.88 -9.28 5.30
C GLN A 379 -5.87 -10.02 6.21
N ILE A 380 -5.83 -9.79 7.53
CA ILE A 380 -6.78 -10.42 8.46
C ILE A 380 -8.21 -9.93 8.19
N THR A 381 -8.40 -8.63 7.99
CA THR A 381 -9.72 -8.04 7.69
C THR A 381 -10.31 -8.68 6.44
N ARG A 382 -9.56 -8.77 5.34
CA ARG A 382 -10.01 -9.46 4.12
C ARG A 382 -10.37 -10.94 4.34
N LEU A 383 -9.86 -11.59 5.38
CA LEU A 383 -10.28 -12.96 5.72
C LEU A 383 -11.62 -12.98 6.45
N VAL A 384 -11.88 -12.06 7.37
CA VAL A 384 -13.04 -12.11 8.29
C VAL A 384 -14.22 -11.23 7.90
N CYS A 385 -14.10 -10.45 6.82
CA CYS A 385 -15.20 -9.64 6.29
C CYS A 385 -16.15 -10.44 5.41
N PRO A 386 -17.45 -10.12 5.42
CA PRO A 386 -18.35 -10.48 4.34
C PRO A 386 -17.81 -10.04 2.97
N PHE A 387 -18.28 -10.68 1.89
CA PHE A 387 -17.70 -10.47 0.55
C PHE A 387 -17.81 -9.02 0.06
N THR A 388 -18.78 -8.24 0.54
CA THR A 388 -18.97 -6.84 0.16
C THR A 388 -17.76 -6.00 0.58
N GLU A 389 -17.38 -6.02 1.85
CA GLU A 389 -16.20 -5.27 2.33
C GLU A 389 -14.88 -5.98 1.97
N LYS A 390 -14.86 -7.31 1.90
CA LYS A 390 -13.67 -8.09 1.51
C LYS A 390 -13.14 -7.70 0.13
N LEU A 391 -14.06 -7.43 -0.80
CA LEU A 391 -13.77 -7.11 -2.20
C LEU A 391 -13.67 -5.61 -2.47
N ASP A 392 -13.89 -4.77 -1.46
CA ASP A 392 -13.67 -3.33 -1.56
C ASP A 392 -12.16 -3.03 -1.46
N GLU A 393 -11.65 -2.32 -2.45
CA GLU A 393 -10.24 -1.95 -2.57
C GLU A 393 -9.95 -0.58 -1.96
N TYR A 394 -10.98 0.22 -1.71
CA TYR A 394 -10.86 1.59 -1.21
C TYR A 394 -10.95 1.68 0.30
N MET A 395 -11.45 0.62 0.94
CA MET A 395 -11.59 0.58 2.40
C MET A 395 -10.32 0.05 3.07
N THR A 396 -9.67 0.91 3.87
CA THR A 396 -8.41 0.58 4.56
C THR A 396 -8.64 0.39 6.06
N PRO A 397 -8.43 -0.82 6.62
CA PRO A 397 -8.69 -1.08 8.04
C PRO A 397 -7.55 -0.56 8.92
N ASN A 398 -7.90 0.10 10.03
CA ASN A 398 -6.95 0.59 11.04
C ASN A 398 -7.09 -0.11 12.40
N ARG A 399 -8.23 -0.79 12.65
CA ARG A 399 -8.45 -1.56 13.86
C ARG A 399 -9.45 -2.69 13.60
N LEU A 400 -9.16 -3.89 14.11
CA LEU A 400 -10.06 -5.04 14.12
C LEU A 400 -10.32 -5.46 15.57
N THR A 401 -11.58 -5.77 15.88
CA THR A 401 -12.03 -6.15 17.22
C THR A 401 -12.91 -7.39 17.17
N PHE A 402 -12.66 -8.34 18.06
CA PHE A 402 -13.55 -9.46 18.37
C PHE A 402 -14.12 -9.25 19.77
N ASN A 403 -15.45 -9.26 19.90
CA ASN A 403 -16.14 -9.20 21.18
C ASN A 403 -16.64 -10.59 21.54
N LEU A 404 -16.29 -11.01 22.75
CA LEU A 404 -16.70 -12.30 23.30
C LEU A 404 -17.72 -12.08 24.42
N ASP A 405 -18.56 -13.10 24.64
CA ASP A 405 -19.41 -13.19 25.83
C ASP A 405 -18.67 -13.81 27.03
N ASP A 406 -19.39 -13.99 28.14
CA ASP A 406 -18.87 -14.63 29.37
C ASP A 406 -18.49 -16.11 29.17
N SER A 407 -18.99 -16.76 28.10
CA SER A 407 -18.63 -18.13 27.72
C SER A 407 -17.40 -18.18 26.82
N ASN A 408 -16.80 -17.03 26.49
CA ASN A 408 -15.73 -16.84 25.52
C ASN A 408 -16.11 -17.20 24.08
N GLU A 409 -17.39 -17.08 23.71
CA GLU A 409 -17.83 -17.19 22.32
C GLU A 409 -17.85 -15.82 21.63
N ILE A 410 -17.45 -15.76 20.36
CA ILE A 410 -17.56 -14.53 19.56
C ILE A 410 -19.04 -14.21 19.37
N VAL A 411 -19.46 -13.06 19.89
CA VAL A 411 -20.82 -12.52 19.69
C VAL A 411 -20.88 -11.48 18.59
N SER A 412 -19.79 -10.74 18.41
CA SER A 412 -19.63 -9.82 17.29
C SER A 412 -18.15 -9.60 16.99
N TRP A 413 -17.88 -9.17 15.77
CA TRP A 413 -16.58 -8.67 15.38
C TRP A 413 -16.78 -7.42 14.54
N GLY A 414 -15.74 -6.67 14.30
CA GLY A 414 -15.89 -5.43 13.58
C GLY A 414 -14.56 -4.74 13.42
N PHE A 415 -14.54 -3.78 12.52
CA PHE A 415 -13.35 -3.00 12.27
C PHE A 415 -13.70 -1.53 12.13
N LYS A 416 -12.65 -0.74 12.27
CA LYS A 416 -12.67 0.64 11.85
C LYS A 416 -11.91 0.74 10.54
N MET A 417 -12.60 1.18 9.50
CA MET A 417 -12.07 1.37 8.16
C MET A 417 -12.05 2.85 7.81
N PHE A 418 -11.12 3.21 6.94
CA PHE A 418 -11.06 4.52 6.33
C PHE A 418 -11.39 4.36 4.85
N ASP A 419 -12.38 5.10 4.36
CA ASP A 419 -12.77 5.12 2.95
C ASP A 419 -11.82 6.07 2.19
N TYR A 420 -10.96 5.49 1.34
CA TYR A 420 -10.03 6.24 0.49
C TYR A 420 -10.73 7.20 -0.47
N TYR A 421 -11.90 6.83 -0.98
CA TYR A 421 -12.61 7.66 -1.96
C TYR A 421 -13.27 8.87 -1.30
N SER A 422 -13.85 8.67 -0.12
CA SER A 422 -14.71 9.68 0.51
C SER A 422 -14.04 10.45 1.65
N GLY A 423 -12.91 9.98 2.17
CA GLY A 423 -12.10 10.68 3.16
C GLY A 423 -12.64 10.64 4.60
N TYR A 424 -13.57 9.74 4.91
CA TYR A 424 -14.11 9.52 6.25
C TYR A 424 -13.79 8.11 6.76
N ALA A 425 -14.04 7.88 8.05
CA ALA A 425 -13.82 6.59 8.68
C ALA A 425 -15.14 6.03 9.24
N ASP A 426 -15.34 4.75 9.01
CA ASP A 426 -16.52 4.01 9.42
C ASP A 426 -16.16 2.93 10.43
N THR A 427 -17.12 2.61 11.28
CA THR A 427 -17.08 1.44 12.14
C THR A 427 -18.11 0.42 11.70
N PHE A 428 -17.63 -0.68 11.14
CA PHE A 428 -18.46 -1.83 10.79
C PHE A 428 -18.51 -2.80 11.97
N THR A 429 -19.71 -3.23 12.33
CA THR A 429 -19.95 -4.27 13.34
C THR A 429 -20.77 -5.40 12.73
N TYR A 430 -20.29 -6.62 12.90
CA TYR A 430 -20.87 -7.83 12.37
C TYR A 430 -21.40 -8.73 13.46
N THR A 431 -22.56 -9.32 13.21
CA THR A 431 -23.17 -10.33 14.08
C THR A 431 -23.65 -11.51 13.25
N LEU A 432 -23.35 -12.73 13.68
CA LEU A 432 -23.82 -13.94 13.02
C LEU A 432 -25.29 -14.23 13.39
N LYS A 433 -26.11 -14.56 12.39
CA LYS A 433 -27.52 -14.94 12.51
C LYS A 433 -27.83 -16.18 11.66
N ASP A 434 -28.97 -16.82 11.95
CA ASP A 434 -29.62 -17.85 11.12
C ASP A 434 -28.74 -19.02 10.66
N VAL A 435 -27.78 -19.44 11.50
CA VAL A 435 -26.88 -20.54 11.20
C VAL A 435 -27.64 -21.83 10.90
N GLY A 436 -27.43 -22.39 9.71
CA GLY A 436 -28.09 -23.58 9.19
C GLY A 436 -29.49 -23.34 8.61
N THR A 437 -30.04 -22.14 8.77
CA THR A 437 -31.43 -21.80 8.38
C THR A 437 -31.54 -20.65 7.40
N THR A 438 -30.44 -19.97 7.06
CA THR A 438 -30.43 -18.87 6.09
C THR A 438 -31.01 -19.26 4.74
N VAL A 439 -31.83 -18.37 4.19
CA VAL A 439 -32.37 -18.42 2.84
C VAL A 439 -32.13 -17.06 2.18
N ILE A 440 -31.86 -17.06 0.88
CA ILE A 440 -31.71 -15.83 0.09
C ILE A 440 -33.08 -15.14 0.01
N PRO A 441 -33.20 -13.87 0.42
CA PRO A 441 -34.47 -13.15 0.37
C PRO A 441 -34.94 -12.94 -1.07
N THR A 442 -36.25 -12.88 -1.25
CA THR A 442 -36.87 -12.49 -2.51
C THR A 442 -36.70 -10.98 -2.76
N VAL A 443 -36.86 -10.56 -4.02
CA VAL A 443 -36.83 -9.15 -4.42
C VAL A 443 -37.88 -8.32 -3.68
N GLU A 444 -39.04 -8.90 -3.34
CA GLU A 444 -40.07 -8.21 -2.58
C GLU A 444 -39.70 -8.02 -1.11
N GLU A 445 -39.09 -9.04 -0.49
CA GLU A 445 -38.60 -8.95 0.90
C GLU A 445 -37.48 -7.90 1.01
N MET A 446 -36.55 -7.87 0.04
CA MET A 446 -35.49 -6.87 0.01
C MET A 446 -36.00 -5.45 -0.22
N LEU A 447 -37.00 -5.25 -1.08
CA LEU A 447 -37.59 -3.91 -1.26
C LEU A 447 -38.26 -3.41 0.02
N LYS A 448 -38.96 -4.29 0.73
CA LYS A 448 -39.59 -3.93 1.99
C LYS A 448 -38.56 -3.47 3.03
N ALA A 449 -37.44 -4.21 3.14
CA ALA A 449 -36.36 -3.83 4.04
C ALA A 449 -35.72 -2.48 3.67
N ASN A 450 -35.50 -2.22 2.38
CA ASN A 450 -34.91 -0.95 1.92
C ASN A 450 -35.83 0.27 2.12
N GLN A 451 -37.15 0.10 2.07
CA GLN A 451 -38.10 1.19 2.34
C GLN A 451 -38.12 1.59 3.82
N GLU A 452 -37.91 0.63 4.73
CA GLU A 452 -37.89 0.88 6.18
C GLU A 452 -36.58 1.55 6.64
N SER A 453 -35.52 1.56 5.82
CA SER A 453 -34.23 2.21 6.09
C SER A 453 -34.07 3.61 5.48
N GLU A 454 -34.98 4.02 4.59
CA GLU A 454 -34.97 5.37 3.96
C GLU A 454 -35.86 6.39 4.69
N ASP A 455 -36.66 5.96 5.68
CA ASP A 455 -37.48 6.78 6.61
C ASP A 455 -36.77 6.97 7.97
#